data_AF-A0A1J4JT88-F1
#
_entry.id   AF-A0A1J4JT88-F1
#
_cell.length_a   1.000
_cell.length_b   1.000
_cell.length_c   1.000
_cell.angle_alpha   90.00
_cell.angle_beta   90.00
_cell.angle_gamma   90.00
#
_symmetry.space_group_name_H-M   'P 1'
#
loop_
_entity.id
_entity.type
_entity.pdbx_description
1 polymer ?
#
loop_
_entity_poly.entity_id
_entity_poly.type
_entity_poly.pdbx_seq_one_letter_code
_entity_poly.pdbx_strand_id
1 'polypeptide(L)'
;MAQKYQNMARYIMKKFAFKKMLLAILLMCMIRVPTQGYARLPLPPNSTVNMNQGNSSSVIFSNSPLSVQIVSDIFNRTEYVKALDYAQISASNIKIQFHSKDSSIFHIWKIPQSLCNSRSAIILTDYITSFESNSTPLVNDFCLFSQFEVVAFYTKLSFHSDSINCSLKYYTASKFNVENPNFICHSDENCIFDSFSPFFIKFDKCGNSNISISMTSQIARNNVQPLNCAVNQLSTIAERGNFLVNNPLGQIKDLNCFDASTQFYKVLGFVAITTFFVIIALSIFCCCFISDNQAGVPVDL
;
A
#
# COMPACT_ATOMS: atom_id res chain seq x y z
N MET A 1 40.58 37.13 25.70
CA MET A 1 39.18 37.33 25.22
C MET A 1 39.03 37.02 23.71
N ALA A 2 39.97 37.44 22.84
CA ALA A 2 39.92 37.18 21.39
C ALA A 2 39.85 35.70 20.96
N GLN A 3 40.51 34.80 21.68
CA GLN A 3 40.56 33.37 21.33
C GLN A 3 39.22 32.64 21.53
N LYS A 4 38.36 33.12 22.45
CA LYS A 4 37.02 32.56 22.67
C LYS A 4 36.09 32.86 21.50
N TYR A 5 36.21 34.04 20.88
CA TYR A 5 35.43 34.44 19.72
C TYR A 5 35.83 33.70 18.44
N GLN A 6 37.13 33.42 18.26
CA GLN A 6 37.61 32.63 17.10
C GLN A 6 37.11 31.18 17.12
N ASN A 7 37.05 30.55 18.30
CA ASN A 7 36.54 29.18 18.42
C ASN A 7 35.02 29.10 18.19
N MET A 8 34.26 30.11 18.62
CA MET A 8 32.82 30.19 18.38
C MET A 8 32.50 30.42 16.90
N ALA A 9 33.26 31.26 16.20
CA ALA A 9 33.10 31.49 14.76
C ALA A 9 33.40 30.23 13.93
N ARG A 10 34.46 29.46 14.27
CA ARG A 10 34.76 28.17 13.59
C ARG A 10 33.67 27.13 13.83
N TYR A 11 33.09 27.08 15.03
CA TYR A 11 32.01 26.15 15.34
C TYR A 11 30.73 26.47 14.56
N ILE A 12 30.36 27.76 14.48
CA ILE A 12 29.20 28.22 13.70
C ILE A 12 29.41 27.96 12.21
N MET A 13 30.60 28.24 11.66
CA MET A 13 30.92 27.98 10.26
C MET A 13 30.91 26.49 9.91
N LYS A 14 31.43 25.61 10.78
CA LYS A 14 31.34 24.14 10.58
C LYS A 14 29.88 23.65 10.61
N LYS A 15 29.06 24.18 11.51
CA LYS A 15 27.63 23.80 11.62
C LYS A 15 26.82 24.29 10.41
N PHE A 16 27.15 25.47 9.87
CA PHE A 16 26.50 26.02 8.68
C PHE A 16 26.95 25.30 7.39
N ALA A 17 28.25 25.00 7.27
CA ALA A 17 28.79 24.23 6.15
C ALA A 17 28.24 22.80 6.13
N PHE A 18 28.10 22.15 7.30
CA PHE A 18 27.51 20.83 7.40
C PHE A 18 26.03 20.82 7.01
N LYS A 19 25.24 21.82 7.45
CA LYS A 19 23.84 21.96 7.00
C LYS A 19 23.73 22.18 5.49
N LYS A 20 24.58 23.02 4.88
CA LYS A 20 24.57 23.26 3.44
C LYS A 20 25.05 22.04 2.64
N MET A 21 26.03 21.31 3.14
CA MET A 21 26.52 20.08 2.52
C MET A 21 25.48 18.96 2.62
N LEU A 22 24.80 18.81 3.76
CA LEU A 22 23.69 17.88 3.91
C LEU A 22 22.51 18.24 3.00
N LEU A 23 22.18 19.54 2.90
CA LEU A 23 21.15 20.03 1.99
C LEU A 23 21.54 19.82 0.51
N ALA A 24 22.81 19.98 0.15
CA ALA A 24 23.31 19.75 -1.21
C ALA A 24 23.38 18.25 -1.57
N ILE A 25 23.72 17.37 -0.62
CA ILE A 25 23.66 15.91 -0.79
C ILE A 25 22.19 15.47 -0.91
N LEU A 26 21.27 16.07 -0.14
CA LEU A 26 19.82 15.88 -0.27
C LEU A 26 19.27 16.43 -1.60
N LEU A 27 19.81 17.54 -2.13
CA LEU A 27 19.41 18.13 -3.42
C LEU A 27 19.98 17.35 -4.62
N MET A 28 21.17 16.75 -4.48
CA MET A 28 21.83 15.96 -5.54
C MET A 28 21.42 14.48 -5.55
N CYS A 29 20.72 14.01 -4.52
CA CYS A 29 19.82 12.86 -4.66
C CYS A 29 18.62 13.28 -5.51
N MET A 30 18.85 13.54 -6.81
CA MET A 30 17.83 13.52 -7.84
C MET A 30 17.00 12.27 -7.57
N ILE A 31 15.76 12.46 -7.13
CA ILE A 31 14.82 11.40 -6.82
C ILE A 31 14.65 10.60 -8.11
N ARG A 32 15.45 9.53 -8.24
CA ARG A 32 15.43 8.68 -9.43
C ARG A 32 14.20 7.81 -9.30
N VAL A 33 13.17 8.19 -10.04
CA VAL A 33 12.02 7.33 -10.28
C VAL A 33 12.53 6.07 -10.97
N PRO A 34 12.11 4.87 -10.54
CA PRO A 34 12.56 3.63 -11.13
C PRO A 34 12.23 3.60 -12.63
N THR A 35 13.11 2.96 -13.42
CA THR A 35 12.84 2.74 -14.84
C THR A 35 11.65 1.81 -15.04
N GLN A 36 11.50 0.80 -14.17
CA GLN A 36 10.36 -0.10 -14.02
C GLN A 36 10.26 -0.62 -12.57
N GLY A 37 9.08 -1.08 -12.16
CA GLY A 37 8.84 -1.63 -10.84
C GLY A 37 8.31 -0.59 -9.85
N TYR A 38 8.45 -0.89 -8.57
CA TYR A 38 7.86 -0.11 -7.48
C TYR A 38 8.89 0.77 -6.78
N ALA A 39 8.49 1.98 -6.40
CA ALA A 39 9.25 2.84 -5.51
C ALA A 39 8.36 3.56 -4.50
N ARG A 40 8.94 3.79 -3.32
CA ARG A 40 8.40 4.62 -2.26
C ARG A 40 9.35 5.81 -2.06
N LEU A 41 8.86 7.00 -2.36
CA LEU A 41 9.65 8.22 -2.42
C LEU A 41 9.17 9.18 -1.31
N PRO A 42 10.00 9.48 -0.30
CA PRO A 42 9.73 10.58 0.61
C PRO A 42 9.95 11.90 -0.13
N LEU A 43 8.95 12.75 -0.14
CA LEU A 43 8.96 13.99 -0.90
C LEU A 43 8.83 15.21 0.02
N PRO A 44 9.65 16.25 -0.21
CA PRO A 44 9.51 17.48 0.54
C PRO A 44 8.23 18.24 0.15
N PRO A 45 7.79 19.18 1.00
CA PRO A 45 6.66 20.06 0.71
C PRO A 45 6.82 20.77 -0.64
N ASN A 46 5.72 20.93 -1.38
CA ASN A 46 5.69 21.64 -2.67
C ASN A 46 6.72 21.16 -3.71
N SER A 47 7.09 19.88 -3.64
CA SER A 47 8.04 19.29 -4.57
C SER A 47 7.41 18.94 -5.90
N THR A 48 8.26 18.72 -6.90
CA THR A 48 7.86 18.30 -8.24
C THR A 48 8.69 17.10 -8.65
N VAL A 49 8.05 16.12 -9.27
CA VAL A 49 8.68 14.94 -9.86
C VAL A 49 8.35 14.89 -11.34
N ASN A 50 9.39 14.90 -12.18
CA ASN A 50 9.26 14.70 -13.61
C ASN A 50 9.53 13.23 -13.94
N MET A 51 8.68 12.62 -14.77
CA MET A 51 8.84 11.23 -15.17
C MET A 51 8.61 11.06 -16.65
N ASN A 52 9.51 10.30 -17.28
CA ASN A 52 9.30 9.74 -18.60
C ASN A 52 8.89 8.27 -18.46
N GLN A 53 7.71 7.94 -18.96
CA GLN A 53 7.14 6.60 -18.87
C GLN A 53 7.47 5.73 -20.09
N GLY A 54 7.70 6.31 -21.26
CA GLY A 54 7.79 5.55 -22.52
C GLY A 54 6.57 4.64 -22.71
N ASN A 55 6.79 3.36 -23.04
CA ASN A 55 5.73 2.34 -23.19
C ASN A 55 5.29 1.72 -21.85
N SER A 56 5.28 2.51 -20.78
CA SER A 56 4.82 2.09 -19.45
C SER A 56 3.61 2.90 -19.02
N SER A 57 2.85 2.35 -18.10
CA SER A 57 1.88 3.08 -17.29
C SER A 57 2.32 3.04 -15.83
N SER A 58 1.83 3.97 -15.03
CA SER A 58 2.17 4.03 -13.61
C SER A 58 0.92 4.05 -12.75
N VAL A 59 0.83 3.18 -11.75
CA VAL A 59 -0.17 3.30 -10.68
C VAL A 59 0.47 4.10 -9.55
N ILE A 60 -0.17 5.19 -9.17
CA ILE A 60 0.35 6.12 -8.16
C ILE A 60 -0.58 6.22 -6.97
N PHE A 61 0.01 6.57 -5.83
CA PHE A 61 -0.70 6.85 -4.59
C PHE A 61 0.11 7.85 -3.75
N SER A 62 -0.59 8.72 -3.01
CA SER A 62 0.05 9.57 -2.01
C SER A 62 -0.88 9.89 -0.86
N ASN A 63 -0.29 10.06 0.32
CA ASN A 63 -0.97 10.59 1.50
C ASN A 63 -1.25 12.11 1.43
N SER A 64 -0.92 12.77 0.32
CA SER A 64 -1.19 14.19 0.09
C SER A 64 -1.80 14.43 -1.30
N PRO A 65 -2.57 15.51 -1.50
CA PRO A 65 -3.14 15.83 -2.80
C PRO A 65 -2.06 16.12 -3.84
N LEU A 66 -2.30 15.64 -5.06
CA LEU A 66 -1.37 15.75 -6.19
C LEU A 66 -2.03 16.49 -7.35
N SER A 67 -1.23 17.24 -8.10
CA SER A 67 -1.60 17.60 -9.48
C SER A 67 -0.66 16.91 -10.45
N VAL A 68 -1.24 16.12 -11.36
CA VAL A 68 -0.55 15.41 -12.43
C VAL A 68 -0.71 16.23 -13.70
N GLN A 69 0.38 16.88 -14.12
CA GLN A 69 0.44 17.57 -15.39
C GLN A 69 0.99 16.61 -16.46
N ILE A 70 0.19 16.33 -17.48
CA ILE A 70 0.61 15.61 -18.67
C ILE A 70 1.15 16.64 -19.66
N VAL A 71 2.39 16.43 -20.08
CA VAL A 71 3.07 17.31 -21.05
C VAL A 71 3.31 16.50 -22.32
N SER A 72 2.63 16.84 -23.39
CA SER A 72 2.86 16.27 -24.72
C SER A 72 2.98 17.40 -25.75
N ASP A 73 3.46 17.09 -26.95
CA ASP A 73 3.61 18.07 -28.03
C ASP A 73 2.27 18.68 -28.45
N ILE A 74 1.16 17.97 -28.20
CA ILE A 74 -0.19 18.32 -28.69
C ILE A 74 -1.09 18.78 -27.54
N PHE A 75 -0.92 18.21 -26.34
CA PHE A 75 -1.78 18.45 -25.18
C PHE A 75 -0.97 18.80 -23.93
N ASN A 76 -1.41 19.85 -23.23
CA ASN A 76 -0.94 20.21 -21.89
C ASN A 76 -2.15 20.23 -20.96
N ARG A 77 -2.24 19.23 -20.07
CA ARG A 77 -3.41 19.03 -19.21
C ARG A 77 -2.97 18.76 -17.79
N THR A 78 -3.70 19.31 -16.82
CA THR A 78 -3.46 19.08 -15.40
C THR A 78 -4.67 18.40 -14.80
N GLU A 79 -4.44 17.27 -14.14
CA GLU A 79 -5.45 16.50 -13.40
C GLU A 79 -5.12 16.50 -11.92
N TYR A 80 -6.15 16.55 -11.08
CA TYR A 80 -5.98 16.53 -9.63
C TYR A 80 -6.33 15.16 -9.08
N VAL A 81 -5.39 14.57 -8.32
CA VAL A 81 -5.60 13.32 -7.58
C VAL A 81 -5.71 13.67 -6.11
N LYS A 82 -6.79 13.24 -5.45
CA LYS A 82 -7.00 13.53 -4.04
C LYS A 82 -6.00 12.75 -3.18
N ALA A 83 -5.81 13.20 -1.94
CA ALA A 83 -5.05 12.43 -0.98
C ALA A 83 -5.72 11.06 -0.75
N LEU A 84 -4.89 10.02 -0.59
CA LEU A 84 -5.29 8.64 -0.38
C LEU A 84 -6.02 7.96 -1.55
N ASP A 85 -6.16 8.65 -2.69
CA ASP A 85 -6.70 8.06 -3.92
C ASP A 85 -5.59 7.41 -4.75
N TYR A 86 -5.97 6.35 -5.47
CA TYR A 86 -5.12 5.71 -6.46
C TYR A 86 -5.52 6.15 -7.87
N ALA A 87 -4.51 6.40 -8.70
CA ALA A 87 -4.72 6.73 -10.11
C ALA A 87 -3.73 5.95 -10.97
N GLN A 88 -4.19 5.50 -12.13
CA GLN A 88 -3.30 4.99 -13.18
C GLN A 88 -3.01 6.11 -14.17
N ILE A 89 -1.75 6.29 -14.54
CA ILE A 89 -1.33 7.29 -15.52
C ILE A 89 -0.72 6.56 -16.71
N SER A 90 -1.24 6.81 -17.90
CA SER A 90 -0.72 6.29 -19.16
C SER A 90 -0.42 7.43 -20.10
N ALA A 91 0.71 8.08 -19.87
CA ALA A 91 1.20 9.20 -20.67
C ALA A 91 2.73 9.21 -20.68
N SER A 92 3.32 9.64 -21.79
CA SER A 92 4.74 9.52 -22.06
C SER A 92 5.59 10.40 -21.14
N ASN A 93 5.23 11.69 -21.02
CA ASN A 93 5.92 12.63 -20.14
C ASN A 93 4.93 13.24 -19.15
N ILE A 94 5.26 13.13 -17.87
CA ILE A 94 4.41 13.61 -16.79
C ILE A 94 5.22 14.41 -15.78
N LYS A 95 4.59 15.45 -15.25
CA LYS A 95 5.09 16.28 -14.18
C LYS A 95 4.08 16.23 -13.03
N ILE A 96 4.47 15.61 -11.92
CA ILE A 96 3.64 15.53 -10.72
C ILE A 96 4.10 16.61 -9.75
N GLN A 97 3.16 17.45 -9.31
CA GLN A 97 3.39 18.47 -8.30
C GLN A 97 2.60 18.11 -7.04
N PHE A 98 3.25 18.23 -5.89
CA PHE A 98 2.71 17.86 -4.59
C PHE A 98 2.24 19.12 -3.88
N HIS A 99 0.96 19.17 -3.47
CA HIS A 99 0.37 20.36 -2.83
C HIS A 99 0.27 20.16 -1.32
N SER A 100 1.38 19.80 -0.68
CA SER A 100 1.45 19.60 0.76
C SER A 100 2.36 20.62 1.43
N LYS A 101 1.94 21.07 2.61
CA LYS A 101 2.76 21.88 3.53
C LYS A 101 3.78 21.03 4.27
N ASP A 102 3.50 19.74 4.41
CA ASP A 102 4.34 18.77 5.11
C ASP A 102 4.99 17.78 4.13
N SER A 103 6.00 17.06 4.61
CA SER A 103 6.59 15.97 3.85
C SER A 103 5.54 14.88 3.57
N SER A 104 5.44 14.45 2.32
CA SER A 104 4.50 13.40 1.89
C SER A 104 5.26 12.15 1.46
N ILE A 105 4.58 11.01 1.50
CA ILE A 105 5.10 9.78 0.91
C ILE A 105 4.37 9.58 -0.42
N PHE A 106 5.16 9.40 -1.48
CA PHE A 106 4.67 9.10 -2.81
C PHE A 106 5.04 7.67 -3.18
N HIS A 107 4.02 6.90 -3.53
CA HIS A 107 4.18 5.54 -3.99
C HIS A 107 3.92 5.50 -5.49
N ILE A 108 4.79 4.82 -6.21
CA ILE A 108 4.64 4.63 -7.65
C ILE A 108 4.98 3.20 -8.03
N TRP A 109 4.13 2.63 -8.86
CA TRP A 109 4.38 1.39 -9.54
C TRP A 109 4.40 1.61 -11.05
N LYS A 110 5.58 1.59 -11.66
CA LYS A 110 5.76 1.74 -13.10
C LYS A 110 5.82 0.38 -13.80
N ILE A 111 4.92 0.15 -14.75
CA ILE A 111 4.62 -1.17 -15.33
C ILE A 111 4.57 -1.05 -16.85
N PRO A 112 5.20 -1.96 -17.60
CA PRO A 112 5.02 -2.02 -19.05
C PRO A 112 3.55 -2.12 -19.44
N GLN A 113 3.15 -1.40 -20.49
CA GLN A 113 1.78 -1.47 -21.01
C GLN A 113 1.39 -2.89 -21.46
N SER A 114 2.35 -3.72 -21.84
CA SER A 114 2.15 -5.13 -22.22
C SER A 114 1.59 -6.01 -21.08
N LEU A 115 1.69 -5.56 -19.82
CA LEU A 115 1.13 -6.31 -18.69
C LEU A 115 -0.32 -5.93 -18.40
N CYS A 116 -0.63 -4.64 -18.27
CA CYS A 116 -1.94 -4.20 -17.75
C CYS A 116 -2.77 -3.33 -18.69
N ASN A 117 -2.22 -2.86 -19.82
CA ASN A 117 -2.87 -2.05 -20.86
C ASN A 117 -3.93 -1.02 -20.34
N SER A 118 -3.61 -0.33 -19.24
CA SER A 118 -4.53 0.64 -18.60
C SER A 118 -5.91 0.13 -18.18
N ARG A 119 -6.03 -1.19 -17.96
CA ARG A 119 -7.22 -1.85 -17.43
C ARG A 119 -6.88 -2.44 -16.09
N SER A 120 -7.18 -1.68 -15.05
CA SER A 120 -6.76 -2.04 -13.71
C SER A 120 -7.86 -1.79 -12.69
N ALA A 121 -7.90 -2.67 -11.70
CA ALA A 121 -8.65 -2.48 -10.47
C ALA A 121 -7.68 -2.52 -9.29
N ILE A 122 -8.13 -2.02 -8.15
CA ILE A 122 -7.39 -2.02 -6.90
C ILE A 122 -8.25 -2.59 -5.78
N ILE A 123 -7.61 -3.36 -4.91
CA ILE A 123 -8.20 -3.87 -3.69
C ILE A 123 -7.72 -3.00 -2.54
N LEU A 124 -8.69 -2.43 -1.83
CA LEU A 124 -8.51 -1.71 -0.59
C LEU A 124 -9.10 -2.57 0.52
N THR A 125 -8.25 -2.88 1.48
CA THR A 125 -8.49 -3.71 2.65
C THR A 125 -8.07 -2.93 3.88
N ASP A 126 -8.84 -3.01 4.96
CA ASP A 126 -8.43 -2.46 6.26
C ASP A 126 -7.69 -3.51 7.10
N TYR A 127 -8.30 -4.69 7.30
CA TYR A 127 -7.64 -5.87 7.86
C TYR A 127 -7.90 -7.15 7.05
N ILE A 128 -9.17 -7.54 6.88
CA ILE A 128 -9.56 -8.65 6.00
C ILE A 128 -10.66 -8.17 5.07
N THR A 129 -10.54 -8.49 3.79
CA THR A 129 -11.58 -8.29 2.78
C THR A 129 -11.83 -9.60 2.07
N SER A 130 -13.10 -9.97 1.91
CA SER A 130 -13.49 -11.08 1.05
C SER A 130 -14.59 -10.64 0.08
N PHE A 131 -14.52 -11.10 -1.16
CA PHE A 131 -15.56 -10.83 -2.14
C PHE A 131 -15.67 -11.97 -3.15
N GLU A 132 -16.84 -12.06 -3.75
CA GLU A 132 -17.08 -12.86 -4.94
C GLU A 132 -17.35 -11.91 -6.12
N SER A 133 -17.04 -12.36 -7.34
CA SER A 133 -17.32 -11.56 -8.51
C SER A 133 -17.51 -12.44 -9.72
N ASN A 134 -18.48 -12.06 -10.56
CA ASN A 134 -18.71 -12.70 -11.85
C ASN A 134 -18.65 -11.62 -12.93
N SER A 135 -17.81 -11.84 -13.93
CA SER A 135 -17.74 -11.00 -15.10
C SER A 135 -18.59 -11.55 -16.24
N THR A 136 -19.18 -10.64 -17.02
CA THR A 136 -19.55 -10.93 -18.42
C THR A 136 -18.26 -11.15 -19.22
N PRO A 137 -18.33 -11.70 -20.46
CA PRO A 137 -17.13 -11.98 -21.24
C PRO A 137 -16.20 -10.77 -21.26
N LEU A 138 -14.98 -10.96 -20.75
CA LEU A 138 -14.03 -9.87 -20.60
C LEU A 138 -13.63 -9.35 -21.96
N VAL A 139 -13.57 -8.03 -22.13
CA VAL A 139 -13.14 -7.49 -23.42
C VAL A 139 -11.64 -7.75 -23.64
N ASN A 140 -10.80 -7.69 -22.60
CA ASN A 140 -9.37 -7.99 -22.64
C ASN A 140 -8.86 -8.38 -21.25
N ASP A 141 -7.60 -8.83 -21.20
CA ASP A 141 -6.78 -8.96 -20.00
C ASP A 141 -6.75 -7.67 -19.15
N PHE A 142 -6.56 -7.83 -17.84
CA PHE A 142 -6.54 -6.74 -16.87
C PHE A 142 -5.63 -7.06 -15.67
N CYS A 143 -5.38 -6.05 -14.84
CA CYS A 143 -4.60 -6.20 -13.61
C CYS A 143 -5.40 -5.83 -12.36
N LEU A 144 -5.11 -6.52 -11.27
CA LEU A 144 -5.65 -6.26 -9.95
C LEU A 144 -4.51 -5.91 -9.00
N PHE A 145 -4.50 -4.67 -8.51
CA PHE A 145 -3.45 -4.13 -7.65
C PHE A 145 -3.79 -4.32 -6.17
N SER A 146 -2.78 -4.63 -5.37
CA SER A 146 -2.86 -4.43 -3.93
C SER A 146 -2.68 -2.95 -3.60
N GLN A 147 -3.20 -2.52 -2.45
CA GLN A 147 -2.82 -1.23 -1.87
C GLN A 147 -1.31 -1.18 -1.53
N PHE A 148 -0.73 0.02 -1.43
CA PHE A 148 0.72 0.20 -1.30
C PHE A 148 1.21 0.43 0.13
N GLU A 149 0.34 0.88 1.04
CA GLU A 149 0.68 1.23 2.43
C GLU A 149 0.53 0.07 3.42
N VAL A 150 1.10 -1.08 3.07
CA VAL A 150 0.95 -2.34 3.82
C VAL A 150 2.29 -3.00 4.04
N VAL A 151 2.42 -3.70 5.17
CA VAL A 151 3.64 -4.41 5.58
C VAL A 151 3.66 -5.83 5.06
N ALA A 152 2.54 -6.54 5.19
CA ALA A 152 2.40 -7.91 4.74
C ALA A 152 1.00 -8.17 4.20
N PHE A 153 0.92 -9.11 3.28
CA PHE A 153 -0.29 -9.56 2.61
C PHE A 153 -0.36 -11.07 2.73
N TYR A 154 -1.57 -11.56 3.00
CA TYR A 154 -1.97 -12.95 2.88
C TYR A 154 -3.19 -12.97 1.97
N THR A 155 -3.10 -13.63 0.82
CA THR A 155 -4.17 -13.65 -0.17
C THR A 155 -4.53 -15.07 -0.53
N LYS A 156 -5.81 -15.42 -0.39
CA LYS A 156 -6.41 -16.62 -0.94
C LYS A 156 -7.30 -16.22 -2.10
N LEU A 157 -7.03 -16.77 -3.28
CA LEU A 157 -7.79 -16.49 -4.48
C LEU A 157 -8.09 -17.82 -5.19
N SER A 158 -9.35 -18.02 -5.52
CA SER A 158 -9.78 -19.03 -6.48
C SER A 158 -10.52 -18.33 -7.62
N PHE A 159 -10.36 -18.83 -8.83
CA PHE A 159 -11.10 -18.32 -9.98
C PHE A 159 -11.44 -19.46 -10.92
N HIS A 160 -12.54 -19.32 -11.64
CA HIS A 160 -12.91 -20.18 -12.75
C HIS A 160 -12.99 -19.36 -14.02
N SER A 161 -12.48 -19.89 -15.13
CA SER A 161 -12.65 -19.28 -16.45
C SER A 161 -12.98 -20.29 -17.53
N ASP A 162 -13.87 -19.90 -18.44
CA ASP A 162 -14.25 -20.71 -19.60
C ASP A 162 -13.09 -20.86 -20.62
N SER A 163 -12.01 -20.07 -20.49
CA SER A 163 -10.81 -20.17 -21.32
C SER A 163 -9.76 -21.08 -20.69
N ILE A 164 -9.41 -22.16 -21.39
CA ILE A 164 -8.35 -23.11 -20.98
C ILE A 164 -6.96 -22.46 -20.83
N ASN A 165 -6.75 -21.30 -21.45
CA ASN A 165 -5.46 -20.62 -21.46
C ASN A 165 -5.37 -19.46 -20.45
N CYS A 166 -6.49 -19.15 -19.78
CA CYS A 166 -6.53 -18.08 -18.79
C CYS A 166 -5.73 -18.49 -17.55
N SER A 167 -4.86 -17.59 -17.09
CA SER A 167 -4.02 -17.80 -15.91
C SER A 167 -3.81 -16.49 -15.16
N LEU A 168 -3.54 -16.59 -13.87
CA LEU A 168 -3.16 -15.45 -13.05
C LEU A 168 -1.67 -15.44 -12.85
N LYS A 169 -1.04 -14.29 -13.10
CA LYS A 169 0.39 -14.07 -12.91
C LYS A 169 0.61 -13.03 -11.83
N TYR A 170 1.30 -13.42 -10.76
CA TYR A 170 1.58 -12.55 -9.62
C TYR A 170 2.92 -11.87 -9.78
N TYR A 171 2.96 -10.57 -9.52
CA TYR A 171 4.16 -9.75 -9.57
C TYR A 171 4.27 -8.91 -8.30
N THR A 172 5.38 -9.09 -7.58
CA THR A 172 5.69 -8.37 -6.34
C THR A 172 6.71 -7.28 -6.58
N ALA A 173 6.66 -6.23 -5.77
CA ALA A 173 7.59 -5.11 -5.87
C ALA A 173 9.04 -5.54 -5.61
N SER A 174 9.25 -6.48 -4.68
CA SER A 174 10.59 -6.91 -4.27
C SER A 174 11.32 -7.79 -5.30
N LYS A 175 10.58 -8.46 -6.18
CA LYS A 175 11.12 -9.42 -7.16
C LYS A 175 10.53 -9.19 -8.55
N PHE A 176 10.27 -7.92 -8.90
CA PHE A 176 9.62 -7.58 -10.16
C PHE A 176 10.51 -7.93 -11.35
N ASN A 177 10.01 -8.83 -12.20
CA ASN A 177 10.57 -9.13 -13.51
C ASN A 177 9.41 -9.33 -14.49
N VAL A 178 9.45 -8.66 -15.64
CA VAL A 178 8.38 -8.69 -16.64
C VAL A 178 8.16 -10.08 -17.21
N GLU A 179 9.26 -10.80 -17.48
CA GLU A 179 9.25 -12.11 -18.12
C GLU A 179 8.95 -13.24 -17.13
N ASN A 180 9.32 -13.04 -15.87
CA ASN A 180 9.25 -14.06 -14.82
C ASN A 180 8.31 -13.62 -13.69
N PRO A 181 7.01 -13.96 -13.75
CA PRO A 181 6.11 -13.75 -12.61
C PRO A 181 6.59 -14.54 -11.40
N ASN A 182 6.26 -14.06 -10.21
CA ASN A 182 6.65 -14.71 -8.96
C ASN A 182 5.87 -15.99 -8.69
N PHE A 183 4.63 -16.06 -9.18
CA PHE A 183 3.74 -17.19 -9.03
C PHE A 183 2.71 -17.18 -10.17
N ILE A 184 2.33 -18.38 -10.65
CA ILE A 184 1.31 -18.57 -11.67
C ILE A 184 0.23 -19.48 -11.08
N CYS A 185 -1.03 -19.12 -11.30
CA CYS A 185 -2.21 -19.83 -10.83
C CYS A 185 -3.15 -20.09 -12.00
N HIS A 186 -3.60 -21.33 -12.16
CA HIS A 186 -4.51 -21.73 -13.23
C HIS A 186 -5.98 -21.75 -12.77
N SER A 187 -6.89 -21.81 -13.74
CA SER A 187 -8.34 -21.90 -13.45
C SER A 187 -8.62 -23.09 -12.53
N ASP A 188 -9.54 -22.88 -11.58
CA ASP A 188 -10.01 -23.87 -10.61
C ASP A 188 -8.97 -24.31 -9.56
N GLU A 189 -7.80 -23.68 -9.55
CA GLU A 189 -6.81 -23.86 -8.49
C GLU A 189 -7.12 -22.95 -7.29
N ASN A 190 -6.88 -23.48 -6.08
CA ASN A 190 -6.90 -22.70 -4.85
C ASN A 190 -5.53 -22.09 -4.61
N CYS A 191 -5.38 -20.81 -4.91
CA CYS A 191 -4.10 -20.14 -4.89
C CYS A 191 -3.94 -19.32 -3.60
N ILE A 192 -2.90 -19.65 -2.86
CA ILE A 192 -2.52 -18.95 -1.62
C ILE A 192 -1.20 -18.24 -1.88
N PHE A 193 -1.17 -16.95 -1.55
CA PHE A 193 -0.04 -16.08 -1.86
C PHE A 193 0.24 -15.11 -0.72
N ASP A 194 1.49 -15.13 -0.26
CA ASP A 194 1.98 -14.26 0.81
C ASP A 194 3.07 -13.33 0.30
N SER A 195 3.05 -12.07 0.74
CA SER A 195 4.04 -11.07 0.33
C SER A 195 4.30 -10.04 1.41
N PHE A 196 5.56 -9.61 1.53
CA PHE A 196 5.99 -8.48 2.39
C PHE A 196 6.19 -7.18 1.59
N SER A 197 5.65 -7.14 0.38
CA SER A 197 5.71 -5.98 -0.50
C SER A 197 4.41 -5.89 -1.29
N PRO A 198 3.97 -4.69 -1.70
CA PRO A 198 2.80 -4.60 -2.55
C PRO A 198 3.00 -5.44 -3.82
N PHE A 199 1.90 -5.83 -4.45
CA PHE A 199 1.87 -6.72 -5.60
C PHE A 199 0.73 -6.35 -6.55
N PHE A 200 0.76 -6.94 -7.73
CA PHE A 200 -0.39 -6.98 -8.60
C PHE A 200 -0.54 -8.36 -9.24
N ILE A 201 -1.77 -8.68 -9.63
CA ILE A 201 -2.15 -9.92 -10.30
C ILE A 201 -2.57 -9.56 -11.72
N LYS A 202 -1.93 -10.14 -12.72
CA LYS A 202 -2.37 -10.05 -14.12
C LYS A 202 -3.25 -11.24 -14.45
N PHE A 203 -4.45 -10.97 -14.97
CA PHE A 203 -5.30 -11.96 -15.62
C PHE A 203 -4.84 -12.08 -17.07
N ASP A 204 -4.03 -13.09 -17.36
CA ASP A 204 -3.34 -13.28 -18.64
C ASP A 204 -4.11 -14.26 -19.54
N LYS A 205 -4.36 -13.85 -20.79
CA LYS A 205 -5.13 -14.63 -21.79
C LYS A 205 -6.54 -14.98 -21.32
N CYS A 206 -7.16 -14.05 -20.59
CA CYS A 206 -8.54 -14.17 -20.14
C CYS A 206 -9.50 -13.27 -20.92
N GLY A 207 -9.02 -12.58 -21.96
CA GLY A 207 -9.89 -11.90 -22.92
C GLY A 207 -10.89 -12.85 -23.58
N ASN A 208 -12.11 -12.36 -23.75
CA ASN A 208 -13.29 -13.01 -24.30
C ASN A 208 -13.82 -14.22 -23.50
N SER A 209 -13.35 -14.43 -22.26
CA SER A 209 -13.91 -15.46 -21.38
C SER A 209 -14.73 -14.85 -20.24
N ASN A 210 -15.68 -15.64 -19.73
CA ASN A 210 -16.28 -15.35 -18.43
C ASN A 210 -15.28 -15.74 -17.34
N ILE A 211 -15.30 -14.97 -16.25
CA ILE A 211 -14.54 -15.31 -15.05
C ILE A 211 -15.44 -15.19 -13.84
N SER A 212 -15.40 -16.20 -12.97
CA SER A 212 -15.83 -16.04 -11.58
C SER A 212 -14.61 -16.03 -10.65
N ILE A 213 -14.61 -15.14 -9.67
CA ILE A 213 -13.50 -14.92 -8.75
C ILE A 213 -14.04 -14.98 -7.34
N SER A 214 -13.38 -15.74 -6.47
CA SER A 214 -13.56 -15.70 -5.03
C SER A 214 -12.22 -15.35 -4.40
N MET A 215 -12.17 -14.20 -3.73
CA MET A 215 -10.92 -13.69 -3.16
C MET A 215 -11.10 -13.28 -1.72
N THR A 216 -10.17 -13.71 -0.88
CA THR A 216 -9.98 -13.25 0.49
C THR A 216 -8.57 -12.68 0.62
N SER A 217 -8.45 -11.42 1.01
CA SER A 217 -7.18 -10.75 1.26
C SER A 217 -7.12 -10.26 2.70
N GLN A 218 -6.07 -10.64 3.40
CA GLN A 218 -5.73 -10.18 4.72
C GLN A 218 -4.44 -9.37 4.65
N ILE A 219 -4.36 -8.29 5.41
CA ILE A 219 -3.19 -7.42 5.45
C ILE A 219 -2.71 -7.15 6.87
N ALA A 220 -1.42 -6.85 6.99
CA ALA A 220 -0.82 -6.30 8.19
C ALA A 220 -0.36 -4.86 7.93
N ARG A 221 -0.78 -3.93 8.77
CA ARG A 221 -0.46 -2.50 8.68
C ARG A 221 0.26 -2.04 9.94
N ASN A 222 1.11 -1.02 9.79
CA ASN A 222 1.76 -0.36 10.93
C ASN A 222 0.88 0.71 11.59
N ASN A 223 -0.26 1.06 10.99
CA ASN A 223 -1.20 2.04 11.52
C ASN A 223 -2.62 1.46 11.54
N VAL A 224 -3.44 1.96 12.47
CA VAL A 224 -4.85 1.55 12.66
C VAL A 224 -5.80 2.60 12.07
N GLN A 225 -5.31 3.46 11.18
CA GLN A 225 -6.16 4.45 10.52
C GLN A 225 -7.11 3.71 9.58
N PRO A 226 -8.44 3.82 9.79
CA PRO A 226 -9.41 3.08 8.98
C PRO A 226 -9.27 3.51 7.53
N LEU A 227 -9.19 2.52 6.64
CA LEU A 227 -9.28 2.74 5.20
C LEU A 227 -10.63 2.21 4.71
N ASN A 228 -11.17 2.87 3.69
CA ASN A 228 -12.38 2.39 3.03
C ASN A 228 -12.05 1.08 2.33
N CYS A 229 -12.61 -0.01 2.85
CA CYS A 229 -12.58 -1.31 2.21
C CYS A 229 -13.39 -1.26 0.92
N ALA A 230 -12.76 -1.59 -0.21
CA ALA A 230 -13.39 -1.51 -1.52
C ALA A 230 -12.61 -2.30 -2.57
N VAL A 231 -13.31 -2.74 -3.61
CA VAL A 231 -12.69 -3.20 -4.85
C VAL A 231 -13.05 -2.17 -5.92
N ASN A 232 -12.12 -1.25 -6.16
CA ASN A 232 -12.37 -0.09 -7.01
C ASN A 232 -11.68 -0.26 -8.35
N GLN A 233 -12.32 0.23 -9.39
CA GLN A 233 -11.65 0.41 -10.66
C GLN A 233 -10.65 1.58 -10.56
N LEU A 234 -9.48 1.43 -11.18
CA LEU A 234 -8.54 2.54 -11.32
C LEU A 234 -8.92 3.43 -12.49
N SER A 235 -9.10 4.72 -12.22
CA SER A 235 -9.21 5.72 -13.27
C SER A 235 -7.89 5.85 -14.01
N THR A 236 -7.93 5.87 -15.34
CA THR A 236 -6.74 6.08 -16.18
C THR A 236 -6.70 7.53 -16.65
N ILE A 237 -5.65 8.24 -16.26
CA ILE A 237 -5.28 9.56 -16.76
C ILE A 237 -4.34 9.36 -17.95
N ALA A 238 -4.79 9.69 -19.15
CA ALA A 238 -4.01 9.54 -20.38
C ALA A 238 -3.93 10.85 -21.18
N GLU A 239 -3.05 10.90 -22.18
CA GLU A 239 -2.77 12.11 -22.97
C GLU A 239 -4.04 12.70 -23.62
N ARG A 240 -4.96 11.85 -24.07
CA ARG A 240 -6.19 12.25 -24.77
C ARG A 240 -7.39 12.50 -23.85
N GLY A 241 -7.31 12.16 -22.57
CA GLY A 241 -8.51 12.09 -21.75
C GLY A 241 -8.34 11.28 -20.47
N ASN A 242 -9.32 11.43 -19.58
CA ASN A 242 -9.49 10.49 -18.47
C ASN A 242 -10.45 9.42 -18.95
N PHE A 243 -10.05 8.16 -18.78
CA PHE A 243 -10.86 7.02 -19.16
C PHE A 243 -11.18 6.22 -17.91
N LEU A 244 -12.48 6.01 -17.69
CA LEU A 244 -12.98 5.02 -16.76
C LEU A 244 -13.34 3.79 -17.60
N VAL A 245 -12.44 2.82 -17.69
CA VAL A 245 -12.71 1.55 -18.38
C VAL A 245 -13.57 0.66 -17.49
N ASN A 246 -14.79 0.31 -17.90
CA ASN A 246 -15.71 -0.58 -17.15
C ASN A 246 -14.97 -1.61 -16.27
N ASN A 247 -15.40 -1.73 -15.02
CA ASN A 247 -14.80 -2.62 -14.03
C ASN A 247 -14.56 -4.01 -14.63
N PRO A 248 -13.29 -4.44 -14.82
CA PRO A 248 -13.00 -5.71 -15.46
C PRO A 248 -13.45 -6.90 -14.61
N LEU A 249 -13.70 -6.72 -13.32
CA LEU A 249 -14.25 -7.77 -12.46
C LEU A 249 -15.76 -7.97 -12.68
N GLY A 250 -16.46 -7.03 -13.33
CA GLY A 250 -17.90 -7.08 -13.47
C GLY A 250 -18.62 -6.73 -12.16
N GLN A 251 -19.64 -7.53 -11.80
CA GLN A 251 -20.40 -7.30 -10.57
C GLN A 251 -19.64 -7.91 -9.39
N ILE A 252 -19.30 -7.08 -8.39
CA ILE A 252 -18.81 -7.54 -7.10
C ILE A 252 -20.01 -7.92 -6.24
N LYS A 253 -20.00 -9.13 -5.69
CA LYS A 253 -20.98 -9.68 -4.76
C LYS A 253 -20.31 -9.94 -3.41
N ASP A 254 -21.10 -9.85 -2.34
CA ASP A 254 -20.69 -10.29 -1.00
C ASP A 254 -19.35 -9.69 -0.52
N LEU A 255 -19.12 -8.41 -0.83
CA LEU A 255 -17.96 -7.68 -0.32
C LEU A 255 -18.09 -7.53 1.20
N ASN A 256 -17.35 -8.35 1.93
CA ASN A 256 -17.28 -8.36 3.38
C ASN A 256 -15.93 -7.80 3.82
N CYS A 257 -15.97 -6.93 4.82
CA CYS A 257 -14.80 -6.23 5.33
C CYS A 257 -14.75 -6.38 6.85
N PHE A 258 -13.57 -6.73 7.36
CA PHE A 258 -13.26 -6.71 8.78
C PHE A 258 -12.26 -5.60 9.03
N ASP A 259 -12.62 -4.71 9.94
CA ASP A 259 -11.79 -3.56 10.30
C ASP A 259 -10.64 -3.97 11.23
N ALA A 260 -9.50 -3.32 11.07
CA ALA A 260 -8.32 -3.53 11.91
C ALA A 260 -8.58 -3.15 13.36
N SER A 261 -9.41 -2.12 13.58
CA SER A 261 -9.85 -1.68 14.92
C SER A 261 -10.54 -2.81 15.69
N THR A 262 -11.38 -3.60 15.01
CA THR A 262 -12.12 -4.71 15.63
C THR A 262 -11.18 -5.78 16.18
N GLN A 263 -10.09 -6.08 15.49
CA GLN A 263 -9.06 -6.99 16.01
C GLN A 263 -8.31 -6.38 17.18
N PHE A 264 -7.92 -5.11 17.06
CA PHE A 264 -7.19 -4.43 18.12
C PHE A 264 -8.00 -4.39 19.43
N TYR A 265 -9.30 -4.10 19.35
CA TYR A 265 -10.20 -4.16 20.51
C TYR A 265 -10.37 -5.57 21.07
N LYS A 266 -10.40 -6.62 20.22
CA LYS A 266 -10.42 -8.01 20.70
C LYS A 266 -9.15 -8.37 21.46
N VAL A 267 -7.97 -7.99 20.94
CA VAL A 267 -6.69 -8.23 21.62
C VAL A 267 -6.60 -7.44 22.92
N LEU A 268 -6.93 -6.14 22.90
CA LEU A 268 -6.97 -5.32 24.11
C LEU A 268 -7.95 -5.85 25.15
N GLY A 269 -9.14 -6.28 24.72
CA GLY A 269 -10.13 -6.91 25.59
C GLY A 269 -9.60 -8.17 26.24
N PHE A 270 -8.94 -9.04 25.47
CA PHE A 270 -8.33 -10.26 26.00
C PHE A 270 -7.21 -9.97 27.01
N VAL A 271 -6.34 -9.00 26.71
CA VAL A 271 -5.27 -8.56 27.63
C VAL A 271 -5.89 -8.00 28.92
N ALA A 272 -6.88 -7.10 28.81
CA ALA A 272 -7.53 -6.50 29.97
C ALA A 272 -8.21 -7.54 30.86
N ILE A 273 -8.92 -8.50 30.26
CA ILE A 273 -9.55 -9.62 30.99
C ILE A 273 -8.49 -10.46 31.70
N THR A 274 -7.41 -10.82 31.01
CA THR A 274 -6.33 -11.63 31.57
C THR A 274 -5.64 -10.89 32.73
N THR A 275 -5.33 -9.61 32.56
CA THR A 275 -4.74 -8.78 33.63
C THR A 275 -5.66 -8.66 34.84
N PHE A 276 -6.97 -8.49 34.62
CA PHE A 276 -7.96 -8.44 35.70
C PHE A 276 -7.97 -9.73 36.54
N PHE A 277 -7.98 -10.90 35.89
CA PHE A 277 -7.91 -12.19 36.60
C PHE A 277 -6.59 -12.39 37.35
N VAL A 278 -5.46 -11.95 36.80
CA VAL A 278 -4.16 -11.99 37.49
C VAL A 278 -4.16 -11.12 38.75
N ILE A 279 -4.71 -9.90 38.68
CA ILE A 279 -4.82 -9.02 39.84
C ILE A 279 -5.69 -9.65 40.93
N ILE A 280 -6.83 -10.24 40.56
CA ILE A 280 -7.70 -10.95 41.50
C ILE A 280 -6.95 -12.12 42.14
N ALA A 281 -6.29 -12.96 41.36
CA ALA A 281 -5.53 -14.10 41.88
C ALA A 281 -4.42 -13.67 42.84
N LEU A 282 -3.68 -12.60 42.52
CA LEU A 282 -2.66 -12.02 43.40
C LEU A 282 -3.27 -11.45 44.69
N SER A 283 -4.42 -10.79 44.62
CA SER A 283 -5.10 -10.27 45.80
C SER A 283 -5.56 -11.37 46.76
N ILE A 284 -6.12 -12.46 46.22
CA ILE A 284 -6.52 -13.64 47.00
C ILE A 284 -5.28 -14.28 47.65
N PHE A 285 -4.20 -14.45 46.89
CA PHE A 285 -2.95 -14.98 47.41
C PHE A 285 -2.39 -14.11 48.56
N CYS A 286 -2.33 -12.79 48.39
CA CYS A 286 -1.90 -11.89 49.45
C CYS A 286 -2.80 -11.97 50.70
N CYS A 287 -4.12 -12.05 50.54
CA CYS A 287 -5.03 -12.20 51.68
C CYS A 287 -4.83 -13.52 52.43
N CYS A 288 -4.57 -14.64 51.73
CA CYS A 288 -4.33 -15.93 52.36
C CYS A 288 -3.00 -15.97 53.15
N PHE A 289 -1.93 -15.38 52.63
CA PHE A 289 -0.61 -15.42 53.30
C PHE A 289 -0.48 -14.44 54.48
N ILE A 290 -1.30 -13.39 54.55
CA ILE A 290 -1.29 -12.46 55.70
C ILE A 290 -1.94 -13.11 56.94
N SER A 291 -2.89 -14.03 56.77
CA SER A 291 -3.56 -14.69 57.89
C SER A 291 -2.68 -15.68 58.66
N ASP A 292 -1.68 -16.31 58.04
CA ASP A 292 -0.82 -17.30 58.72
C ASP A 292 0.24 -16.67 59.64
N ASN A 293 0.59 -15.39 59.45
CA ASN A 293 1.61 -14.72 60.26
C ASN A 293 1.09 -14.13 61.59
N GLN A 294 -0.19 -14.30 61.94
CA GLN A 294 -0.74 -13.83 63.22
C GLN A 294 -1.01 -14.93 64.26
N ALA A 295 -0.73 -16.21 63.96
CA ALA A 295 -1.04 -17.32 64.86
C ALA A 295 0.08 -17.69 65.87
N GLY A 296 1.11 -16.87 66.04
CA GLY A 296 2.36 -17.26 66.71
C GLY A 296 2.89 -16.34 67.81
N VAL A 297 2.06 -15.52 68.47
CA VAL A 297 2.48 -14.86 69.73
C VAL A 297 1.90 -15.66 70.90
N PRO A 298 2.69 -16.51 71.58
CA PRO A 298 2.26 -17.08 72.85
C PRO A 298 2.10 -15.94 73.85
N VAL A 299 0.89 -15.79 74.38
CA VAL A 299 0.64 -14.96 75.55
C VAL A 299 1.11 -15.78 76.74
N ASP A 300 2.31 -15.48 77.23
CA ASP A 300 2.76 -15.96 78.54
C ASP A 300 1.82 -15.38 79.61
N LEU A 301 1.21 -16.27 80.38
CA LEU A 301 0.33 -16.01 81.52
C LEU A 301 1.08 -16.33 82.82
#